data_AF-A0A1T4KSZ6-F1
#
_entry.id   AF-A0A1T4KSZ6-F1
#
_cell.length_a   1.000
_cell.length_b   1.000
_cell.length_c   1.000
_cell.angle_alpha   90.00
_cell.angle_beta   90.00
_cell.angle_gamma   90.00
#
_symmetry.space_group_name_H-M   'P 1'
#
loop_
_entity.id
_entity.type
_entity.pdbx_description
1 polymer ?
#
loop_
_entity_poly.entity_id
_entity_poly.type
_entity_poly.pdbx_seq_one_letter_code
_entity_poly.pdbx_strand_id
1 'polypeptide(L)'
;MGQAFSGVCTNCGFKITENIGVGFMFPIVYGEVRKRALDGEYGDEMMNFLRENPQRAIDAEIDLFVCEECGDISSDYNLGMYIPREEDEEMLKEADFSSEDTGNSNYFMPDELRRKFKKFKDYDHRCEKCHGKLKIVVGKDYDKLKCPRCKYKLIPGDIIMWD
;
A
#
# COMPACT_ATOMS: atom_id res chain seq x y z
N MET A 1 -11.09 -6.20 -1.16
CA MET A 1 -11.29 -6.77 -2.52
C MET A 1 -10.14 -6.29 -3.38
N GLY A 2 -9.62 -7.17 -4.23
CA GLY A 2 -8.67 -6.77 -5.26
C GLY A 2 -9.38 -6.07 -6.42
N GLN A 3 -8.69 -5.13 -7.05
CA GLN A 3 -9.18 -4.32 -8.16
C GLN A 3 -8.06 -4.01 -9.14
N ALA A 4 -8.33 -3.91 -10.44
CA ALA A 4 -7.35 -3.42 -11.40
C ALA A 4 -7.69 -1.99 -11.76
N PHE A 5 -6.71 -1.11 -11.61
CA PHE A 5 -6.72 0.14 -12.33
C PHE A 5 -6.35 -0.13 -13.78
N SER A 6 -7.16 0.34 -14.72
CA SER A 6 -6.82 0.33 -16.15
C SER A 6 -6.91 1.74 -16.73
N GLY A 7 -6.06 2.06 -17.70
CA GLY A 7 -6.05 3.39 -18.31
C GLY A 7 -5.55 3.38 -19.74
N VAL A 8 -6.18 4.19 -20.60
CA VAL A 8 -5.79 4.37 -22.00
C VAL A 8 -5.57 5.84 -22.32
N CYS A 9 -4.46 6.15 -22.98
CA CYS A 9 -4.17 7.48 -23.51
C CYS A 9 -4.69 7.60 -24.94
N THR A 10 -5.65 8.50 -25.17
CA THR A 10 -6.21 8.73 -26.51
C THR A 10 -5.26 9.45 -27.47
N ASN A 11 -4.22 10.10 -26.96
CA ASN A 11 -3.26 10.82 -27.80
C ASN A 11 -2.16 9.92 -28.38
N CYS A 12 -1.56 9.04 -27.56
CA CYS A 12 -0.44 8.20 -27.99
C CYS A 12 -0.72 6.69 -27.96
N GLY A 13 -1.94 6.28 -27.60
CA GLY A 13 -2.36 4.88 -27.53
C GLY A 13 -1.74 4.07 -26.38
N PHE A 14 -1.00 4.71 -25.46
CA PHE A 14 -0.46 4.05 -24.27
C PHE A 14 -1.58 3.42 -23.44
N LYS A 15 -1.36 2.18 -23.01
CA LYS A 15 -2.27 1.43 -22.13
C LYS A 15 -1.51 1.01 -20.88
N ILE A 16 -2.20 1.01 -19.75
CA ILE A 16 -1.68 0.53 -18.47
C ILE A 16 -2.76 -0.26 -17.74
N THR A 17 -2.32 -1.28 -17.01
CA THR A 17 -3.14 -2.06 -16.08
C THR A 17 -2.28 -2.35 -14.87
N GLU A 18 -2.75 -1.95 -13.70
CA GLU A 18 -2.07 -2.14 -12.42
C GLU A 18 -3.02 -2.83 -11.46
N ASN A 19 -2.50 -3.83 -10.75
CA ASN A 19 -3.26 -4.52 -9.72
C ASN A 19 -3.20 -3.71 -8.42
N ILE A 20 -4.35 -3.44 -7.83
CA ILE A 20 -4.49 -2.75 -6.55
C ILE A 20 -5.44 -3.55 -5.66
N GLY A 21 -5.35 -3.38 -4.36
CA GLY A 21 -6.11 -4.22 -3.45
C GLY A 21 -5.59 -5.67 -3.40
N VAL A 22 -5.72 -6.31 -2.24
CA VAL A 22 -5.30 -7.70 -2.06
C VAL A 22 -6.46 -8.70 -2.05
N GLY A 23 -7.67 -8.29 -1.65
CA GLY A 23 -8.83 -9.19 -1.60
C GLY A 23 -8.81 -10.17 -0.44
N PHE A 24 -9.33 -11.38 -0.63
CA PHE A 24 -9.43 -12.38 0.45
C PHE A 24 -8.07 -12.92 0.89
N MET A 25 -7.03 -12.73 0.08
CA MET A 25 -5.65 -13.10 0.42
C MET A 25 -4.98 -12.14 1.40
N PHE A 26 -5.64 -11.04 1.80
CA PHE A 26 -5.05 -10.04 2.69
C PHE A 26 -4.43 -10.61 3.98
N PRO A 27 -5.04 -11.60 4.68
CA PRO A 27 -4.44 -12.17 5.90
C PRO A 27 -3.05 -12.78 5.65
N ILE A 28 -2.90 -13.54 4.55
CA ILE A 28 -1.65 -14.20 4.17
C ILE A 28 -0.64 -13.16 3.72
N VAL A 29 -1.06 -12.23 2.85
CA VAL A 29 -0.20 -11.16 2.34
C VAL A 29 0.30 -10.26 3.48
N TYR A 30 -0.55 -9.95 4.46
CA TYR A 30 -0.13 -9.17 5.63
C TYR A 30 1.01 -9.86 6.39
N GLY A 31 0.86 -11.14 6.69
CA GLY A 31 1.89 -11.91 7.38
C GLY A 31 3.20 -11.96 6.60
N GLU A 32 3.15 -12.18 5.28
CA GLU A 32 4.31 -12.18 4.40
C GLU A 32 5.00 -10.82 4.34
N VAL A 33 4.26 -9.74 4.09
CA VAL A 33 4.82 -8.37 4.01
C VAL A 33 5.42 -7.96 5.34
N ARG A 34 4.76 -8.30 6.47
CA ARG A 34 5.30 -8.01 7.80
C ARG A 34 6.58 -8.78 8.08
N LYS A 35 6.68 -10.04 7.68
CA LYS A 35 7.90 -10.83 7.81
C LYS A 35 9.04 -10.19 7.02
N ARG A 36 8.81 -9.84 5.76
CA ARG A 36 9.80 -9.14 4.90
C ARG A 36 10.27 -7.82 5.53
N ALA A 37 9.36 -7.08 6.17
CA ALA A 37 9.68 -5.87 6.91
C ALA A 37 10.57 -6.15 8.14
N LEU A 38 10.29 -7.21 8.90
CA LEU A 38 11.12 -7.63 10.02
C LEU A 38 12.49 -8.19 9.61
N ASP A 39 12.59 -8.73 8.39
CA ASP A 39 13.83 -9.20 7.77
C ASP A 39 14.66 -8.05 7.15
N GLY A 40 14.12 -6.83 7.13
CA GLY A 40 14.82 -5.62 6.69
C GLY A 40 14.67 -5.27 5.21
N GLU A 41 13.79 -5.96 4.46
CA GLU A 41 13.63 -5.70 3.02
C GLU A 41 13.15 -4.29 2.69
N TYR A 42 12.44 -3.64 3.62
CA TYR A 42 11.96 -2.25 3.50
C TYR A 42 12.82 -1.26 4.30
N GLY A 43 14.06 -1.64 4.62
CA GLY A 43 15.04 -0.79 5.30
C GLY A 43 14.95 -0.80 6.82
N ASP A 44 16.05 -0.33 7.43
CA ASP A 44 16.28 -0.42 8.88
C ASP A 44 15.24 0.35 9.71
N GLU A 45 14.72 1.46 9.19
CA GLU A 45 13.72 2.25 9.91
C GLU A 45 12.45 1.44 10.16
N MET A 46 11.92 0.76 9.14
CA MET A 46 10.72 -0.06 9.27
C MET A 46 10.95 -1.28 10.15
N MET A 47 12.09 -1.96 9.94
CA MET A 47 12.48 -3.12 10.74
C MET A 47 12.55 -2.75 12.23
N ASN A 48 13.27 -1.67 12.56
CA ASN A 48 13.40 -1.20 13.94
C ASN A 48 12.06 -0.73 14.50
N PHE A 49 11.25 -0.03 13.70
CA PHE A 49 9.91 0.37 14.09
C PHE A 49 9.07 -0.84 14.54
N LEU A 50 9.02 -1.91 13.76
CA LEU A 50 8.21 -3.10 14.08
C LEU A 50 8.77 -3.93 15.24
N ARG A 51 10.09 -3.99 15.41
CA ARG A 51 10.72 -4.73 16.51
C ARG A 51 10.59 -4.04 17.86
N GLU A 52 10.39 -2.73 17.89
CA GLU A 52 10.29 -1.97 19.14
C GLU A 52 9.03 -2.30 19.95
N ASN A 53 7.91 -2.58 19.29
CA ASN A 53 6.67 -2.97 19.95
C ASN A 53 5.84 -3.89 19.04
N PRO A 54 5.44 -5.09 19.50
CA PRO A 54 4.65 -6.04 18.71
C PRO A 54 3.29 -5.50 18.25
N GLN A 55 2.79 -4.40 18.83
CA GLN A 55 1.53 -3.75 18.45
C GLN A 55 1.64 -2.77 17.29
N ARG A 56 2.85 -2.54 16.80
CA ARG A 56 3.08 -1.70 15.64
C ARG A 56 2.71 -2.45 14.38
N ALA A 57 1.98 -1.76 13.52
CA ALA A 57 1.44 -2.30 12.28
C ALA A 57 2.00 -1.56 11.06
N ILE A 58 1.98 -2.25 9.93
CA ILE A 58 2.14 -1.67 8.60
C ILE A 58 0.86 -1.86 7.79
N ASP A 59 0.65 -1.01 6.80
CA ASP A 59 -0.42 -1.18 5.81
C ASP A 59 0.08 -2.04 4.65
N ALA A 60 -0.38 -3.29 4.56
CA ALA A 60 0.00 -4.25 3.51
C ALA A 60 -0.94 -4.24 2.31
N GLU A 61 -1.83 -3.24 2.17
CA GLU A 61 -2.66 -3.09 0.98
C GLU A 61 -1.82 -2.73 -0.24
N ILE A 62 -2.21 -3.17 -1.43
CA ILE A 62 -1.59 -2.72 -2.68
C ILE A 62 -2.31 -1.46 -3.16
N ASP A 63 -1.59 -0.34 -3.21
CA ASP A 63 -2.12 0.95 -3.65
C ASP A 63 -1.51 1.37 -5.00
N LEU A 64 -2.20 2.25 -5.72
CA LEU A 64 -1.69 2.84 -6.95
C LEU A 64 -0.81 4.04 -6.62
N PHE A 65 0.34 4.14 -7.28
CA PHE A 65 1.28 5.25 -7.13
C PHE A 65 1.53 5.96 -8.46
N VAL A 66 1.80 7.26 -8.37
CA VAL A 66 2.32 8.06 -9.48
C VAL A 66 3.59 8.78 -9.06
N CYS A 67 4.60 8.75 -9.92
CA CYS A 67 5.84 9.50 -9.71
C CYS A 67 5.60 10.99 -9.93
N GLU A 68 5.95 11.81 -8.94
CA GLU A 68 5.75 13.26 -9.00
C GLU A 68 6.66 13.94 -10.03
N GLU A 69 7.77 13.28 -10.42
CA GLU A 69 8.76 13.81 -11.35
C GLU A 69 8.51 13.34 -12.79
N CYS A 70 8.57 12.03 -13.02
CA CYS A 70 8.48 11.47 -14.37
C CYS A 70 7.05 11.06 -14.75
N GLY A 71 6.10 11.04 -13.80
CA GLY A 71 4.70 10.65 -14.03
C GLY A 71 4.49 9.17 -14.30
N ASP A 72 5.49 8.32 -14.03
CA ASP A 72 5.32 6.87 -14.09
C ASP A 72 4.25 6.40 -13.12
N ILE A 73 3.53 5.35 -13.49
CA ILE A 73 2.44 4.79 -12.69
C ILE A 73 2.79 3.34 -12.41
N SER A 74 2.64 2.94 -11.15
CA SER A 74 2.92 1.58 -10.68
C SER A 74 2.02 1.26 -9.49
N SER A 75 1.95 -0.01 -9.13
CA SER A 75 1.33 -0.50 -7.90
C SER A 75 2.38 -1.07 -6.96
N ASP A 76 2.22 -0.88 -5.65
CA ASP A 76 3.07 -1.47 -4.62
C ASP A 76 2.32 -1.52 -3.27
N TYR A 77 2.88 -2.17 -2.26
CA TYR A 77 2.37 -2.15 -0.90
C TYR A 77 2.38 -0.73 -0.32
N ASN A 78 1.34 -0.34 0.42
CA ASN A 78 1.25 1.00 1.02
C ASN A 78 2.40 1.27 1.99
N LEU A 79 2.68 0.30 2.87
CA LEU A 79 3.76 0.28 3.86
C LEU A 79 3.71 1.43 4.89
N GLY A 80 2.61 2.19 4.98
CA GLY A 80 2.41 3.16 6.04
C GLY A 80 2.58 2.51 7.41
N MET A 81 3.27 3.19 8.33
CA MET A 81 3.55 2.71 9.68
C MET A 81 2.52 3.27 10.67
N TYR A 82 2.00 2.40 11.54
CA TYR A 82 0.88 2.70 12.44
C TYR A 82 1.17 2.24 13.87
N ILE A 83 0.77 3.07 14.83
CA ILE A 83 0.81 2.78 16.27
C ILE A 83 -0.62 2.65 16.80
N PRO A 84 -0.89 1.73 17.74
CA PRO A 84 -2.19 1.64 18.38
C PRO A 84 -2.49 2.94 19.15
N ARG A 85 -3.78 3.21 19.38
CA ARG A 85 -4.16 4.33 20.25
C ARG A 85 -4.01 3.86 21.69
N GLU A 86 -3.15 4.52 22.46
CA GLU A 86 -2.69 4.07 23.78
C GLU A 86 -3.80 3.91 24.83
N GLU A 87 -4.96 4.55 24.61
CA GLU A 87 -6.10 4.58 25.52
C GLU A 87 -7.02 3.35 25.45
N ASP A 88 -6.75 2.40 24.54
CA ASP A 88 -7.59 1.23 24.31
C ASP A 88 -6.84 -0.09 24.63
N GLU A 89 -6.94 -0.54 25.88
CA GLU A 89 -6.30 -1.79 26.34
C GLU A 89 -6.78 -3.05 25.60
N GLU A 90 -8.01 -3.06 25.09
CA GLU A 90 -8.57 -4.18 24.34
C GLU A 90 -7.98 -4.21 22.93
N MET A 91 -7.89 -3.06 22.27
CA MET A 91 -7.17 -2.89 21.02
C MET A 91 -5.70 -3.28 21.15
N LEU A 92 -5.04 -2.93 22.26
CA LEU A 92 -3.65 -3.33 22.51
C LEU A 92 -3.47 -4.86 22.59
N LYS A 93 -4.49 -5.59 23.06
CA LYS A 93 -4.47 -7.07 23.05
C LYS A 93 -4.77 -7.64 21.66
N GLU A 94 -5.74 -7.08 20.94
CA GLU A 94 -6.05 -7.48 19.56
C GLU A 94 -4.88 -7.19 18.59
N ALA A 95 -4.13 -6.13 18.85
CA ALA A 95 -3.01 -5.69 18.05
C ALA A 95 -1.71 -6.45 18.32
N ASP A 96 -1.71 -7.56 19.07
CA ASP A 96 -0.47 -8.33 19.24
C ASP A 96 -0.10 -9.05 17.92
N PHE A 97 0.84 -8.48 17.17
CA PHE A 97 1.35 -9.05 15.91
C PHE A 97 2.61 -9.91 16.09
N SER A 98 2.90 -10.37 17.32
CA SER A 98 4.13 -11.13 17.62
C SER A 98 4.18 -12.53 17.00
N SER A 99 3.07 -13.05 16.46
CA SER A 99 3.04 -14.35 15.79
C SER A 99 4.04 -14.41 14.63
N GLU A 100 4.90 -15.43 14.66
CA GLU A 100 5.86 -15.73 13.58
C GLU A 100 5.22 -16.53 12.43
N ASP A 101 4.00 -17.03 12.62
CA ASP A 101 3.24 -17.74 11.58
C ASP A 101 2.54 -16.73 10.66
N THR A 102 3.02 -16.62 9.42
CA THR A 102 2.47 -15.70 8.41
C THR A 102 1.03 -16.04 8.01
N GLY A 103 0.57 -17.28 8.23
CA GLY A 103 -0.82 -17.68 7.99
C GLY A 103 -1.76 -17.38 9.17
N ASN A 104 -1.20 -16.97 10.31
CA ASN A 104 -1.94 -16.76 11.57
C ASN A 104 -1.46 -15.50 12.32
N SER A 105 -0.86 -14.54 11.61
CA SER A 105 -0.59 -13.22 12.17
C SER A 105 -1.91 -12.50 12.38
N ASN A 106 -2.10 -11.90 13.56
CA ASN A 106 -3.16 -10.90 13.71
C ASN A 106 -3.02 -9.87 12.59
N TYR A 107 -4.14 -9.38 12.09
CA TYR A 107 -4.16 -8.35 11.06
C TYR A 107 -5.39 -7.50 11.25
N PHE A 108 -5.34 -6.28 10.73
CA PHE A 108 -6.51 -5.43 10.58
C PHE A 108 -6.68 -5.17 9.09
N MET A 109 -7.92 -5.27 8.60
CA MET A 109 -8.18 -4.84 7.22
C MET A 109 -7.75 -3.38 7.06
N PRO A 110 -7.27 -2.94 5.89
CA PRO A 110 -6.68 -1.60 5.74
C PRO A 110 -7.58 -0.46 6.21
N ASP A 111 -8.88 -0.55 5.95
CA ASP A 111 -9.86 0.43 6.45
C ASP A 111 -9.97 0.44 7.98
N GLU A 112 -9.89 -0.74 8.62
CA GLU A 112 -9.91 -0.84 10.08
C GLU A 112 -8.61 -0.32 10.68
N LEU A 113 -7.46 -0.70 10.11
CA LEU A 113 -6.14 -0.21 10.51
C LEU A 113 -6.11 1.32 10.49
N ARG A 114 -6.50 1.92 9.36
CA ARG A 114 -6.50 3.39 9.15
C ARG A 114 -7.47 4.13 10.08
N ARG A 115 -8.52 3.47 10.57
CA ARG A 115 -9.50 4.04 11.51
C ARG A 115 -9.07 3.87 12.96
N LYS A 116 -8.71 2.66 13.36
CA LYS A 116 -8.42 2.28 14.75
C LYS A 116 -7.03 2.76 15.18
N PHE A 117 -6.03 2.74 14.30
CA PHE A 117 -4.66 3.11 14.63
C PHE A 117 -4.36 4.58 14.31
N LYS A 118 -3.31 5.12 14.93
CA LYS A 118 -2.73 6.42 14.58
C LYS A 118 -1.58 6.19 13.60
N LYS A 119 -1.62 6.88 12.46
CA LYS A 119 -0.51 6.85 11.50
C LYS A 119 0.72 7.51 12.12
N PHE A 120 1.81 6.77 12.17
CA PHE A 120 3.11 7.26 12.62
C PHE A 120 3.86 7.93 11.48
N LYS A 121 3.99 7.25 10.35
CA LYS A 121 4.76 7.75 9.19
C LYS A 121 4.33 7.08 7.88
N ASP A 122 4.44 7.81 6.79
CA ASP A 122 4.38 7.28 5.42
C ASP A 122 5.71 6.60 5.03
N TYR A 123 5.63 5.50 4.30
CA TYR A 123 6.81 4.92 3.67
C TYR A 123 7.26 5.77 2.47
N ASP A 124 8.57 5.93 2.30
CA ASP A 124 9.16 6.78 1.27
C ASP A 124 9.33 6.02 -0.04
N HIS A 125 8.21 5.80 -0.73
CA HIS A 125 8.17 5.13 -2.03
C HIS A 125 8.95 5.90 -3.12
N ARG A 126 9.82 5.19 -3.85
CA ARG A 126 10.68 5.77 -4.90
C ARG A 126 10.45 5.10 -6.24
N CYS A 127 10.34 5.92 -7.29
CA CYS A 127 10.10 5.44 -8.65
C CYS A 127 11.32 4.64 -9.16
N GLU A 128 11.10 3.47 -9.74
CA GLU A 128 12.18 2.65 -10.29
C GLU A 128 12.89 3.31 -11.49
N LYS A 129 12.20 4.18 -12.23
CA LYS A 129 12.75 4.80 -13.45
C LYS A 129 13.62 6.02 -13.18
N CYS A 130 13.25 6.84 -12.21
CA CYS A 130 13.94 8.12 -11.96
C CYS A 130 14.32 8.34 -10.49
N HIS A 131 13.97 7.41 -9.59
CA HIS A 131 14.14 7.53 -8.14
C HIS A 131 13.43 8.73 -7.49
N GLY A 132 12.57 9.40 -8.25
CA GLY A 132 11.69 10.45 -7.76
C GLY A 132 10.64 9.93 -6.79
N LYS A 133 10.07 10.82 -6.00
CA LYS A 133 9.05 10.47 -5.00
C LYS A 133 7.79 9.94 -5.68
N LEU A 134 7.25 8.85 -5.14
CA LEU A 134 5.95 8.31 -5.51
C LEU A 134 4.87 8.83 -4.56
N LYS A 135 3.71 9.12 -5.12
CA LYS A 135 2.53 9.56 -4.38
C LYS A 135 1.38 8.59 -4.60
N ILE A 136 0.72 8.19 -3.51
CA ILE A 136 -0.49 7.37 -3.56
C ILE A 136 -1.61 8.11 -4.30
N VAL A 137 -2.33 7.38 -5.13
CA VAL A 137 -3.50 7.84 -5.87
C VAL A 137 -4.72 7.07 -5.38
N VAL A 138 -5.70 7.80 -4.87
CA VAL A 138 -6.95 7.23 -4.35
C VAL A 138 -8.06 7.35 -5.40
N GLY A 139 -9.07 6.47 -5.36
CA GLY A 139 -10.07 6.29 -6.42
C GLY A 139 -10.57 7.54 -7.16
N LYS A 140 -10.94 8.61 -6.45
CA LYS A 140 -11.41 9.88 -7.05
C LYS A 140 -10.36 10.64 -7.88
N ASP A 141 -9.09 10.31 -7.71
CA ASP A 141 -7.96 10.96 -8.37
C ASP A 141 -7.45 10.16 -9.59
N TYR A 142 -8.00 8.96 -9.87
CA TYR A 142 -7.70 8.20 -11.08
C TYR A 142 -8.02 8.99 -12.36
N ASP A 143 -9.10 9.76 -12.36
CA ASP A 143 -9.50 10.63 -13.48
C ASP A 143 -8.53 11.79 -13.75
N LYS A 144 -7.61 12.07 -12.81
CA LYS A 144 -6.62 13.14 -12.91
C LYS A 144 -5.28 12.65 -13.44
N LEU A 145 -5.12 11.33 -13.62
CA LEU A 145 -3.89 10.73 -14.09
C LEU A 145 -3.57 11.18 -15.51
N LYS A 146 -2.28 11.41 -15.75
CA LYS A 146 -1.72 11.80 -17.03
C LYS A 146 -0.87 10.67 -17.58
N CYS A 147 -0.86 10.54 -18.89
CA CYS A 147 -0.06 9.55 -19.58
C CYS A 147 1.43 9.80 -19.28
N PRO A 148 2.18 8.80 -18.80
CA PRO A 148 3.60 8.96 -18.51
C PRO A 148 4.41 9.39 -19.75
N ARG A 149 3.98 8.95 -20.95
CA ARG A 149 4.68 9.17 -22.22
C ARG A 149 4.48 10.57 -22.83
N CYS A 150 3.25 11.08 -22.84
CA CYS A 150 2.93 12.34 -23.54
C CYS A 150 2.19 13.37 -22.69
N LYS A 151 2.01 13.10 -21.39
CA LYS A 151 1.36 13.96 -20.38
C LYS A 151 -0.10 14.35 -20.67
N TYR A 152 -0.69 13.79 -21.72
CA TYR A 152 -2.11 13.91 -22.02
C TYR A 152 -2.95 13.13 -21.01
N LYS A 153 -4.24 13.45 -20.87
CA LYS A 153 -5.13 12.77 -19.93
C LYS A 153 -5.16 11.24 -20.20
N LEU A 154 -5.09 10.45 -19.13
CA LEU A 154 -5.47 9.03 -19.17
C LEU A 154 -6.98 8.93 -18.95
N ILE A 155 -7.65 8.15 -19.79
CA ILE A 155 -9.04 7.78 -19.56
C ILE A 155 -9.02 6.47 -18.77
N PRO A 156 -9.51 6.46 -17.51
CA PRO A 156 -9.66 5.21 -16.77
C PRO A 156 -10.59 4.28 -17.52
N GLY A 157 -10.20 3.01 -17.61
CA GLY A 157 -11.06 1.95 -18.13
C GLY A 157 -11.94 1.38 -17.03
N ASP A 158 -12.66 0.30 -17.36
CA ASP A 158 -13.49 -0.42 -16.39
C ASP A 158 -12.63 -0.97 -15.25
N ILE A 159 -13.20 -0.92 -14.04
CA ILE A 159 -12.61 -1.54 -12.85
C ILE A 159 -12.90 -3.03 -12.92
N ILE A 160 -11.86 -3.84 -13.01
CA ILE A 160 -11.96 -5.29 -12.84
C ILE A 160 -11.80 -5.56 -11.35
N MET A 161 -12.73 -6.28 -10.74
CA MET A 161 -12.64 -6.69 -9.35
C MET A 161 -12.30 -8.18 -9.28
N TRP A 162 -11.53 -8.57 -8.26
CA TRP A 162 -11.27 -9.95 -7.92
C TRP A 162 -11.14 -10.11 -6.42
N ASP A 163 -11.05 -11.36 -6.01
CA ASP A 163 -10.68 -11.76 -4.67
C ASP A 163 -9.64 -12.89 -4.70
#